data_AF-A0A6C0GWZ0-F1
#
_entry.id   AF-A0A6C0GWZ0-F1
#
_cell.length_a   1.000
_cell.length_b   1.000
_cell.length_c   1.000
_cell.angle_alpha   90.00
_cell.angle_beta   90.00
_cell.angle_gamma   90.00
#
_symmetry.space_group_name_H-M   'P 1'
#
loop_
_entity.id
_entity.type
_entity.pdbx_description
1 polymer ?
#
loop_
_entity_poly.entity_id
_entity_poly.type
_entity_poly.pdbx_seq_one_letter_code
_entity_poly.pdbx_strand_id
1 'polypeptide(L)'
;MITCFSTQSTAQTVSADKSLAPAVLPGKGLNQFDFFYAGEAKWRNMYIIRNGQITWSYIDTVGKGEISDAVLMKNGNVLFAHQYGVTLINRDKKVLWKYNAPEGFETHTAQPIGKEHVVFVQNGNPAKVFVMNIRTDKAVREFEIPFKSGTHGQIRHARLTKEGTLLVAHMDLGKVNEYDIDGKQLSSIDVPSVWSAVPLKNGNLLVASNQNFVREITRKGRVVWDFSLADISDYTITSPQIALRLPNGNTLVNNWFNQWSNIKIDPNNAPVQAFELTPDKKVVWALRSWSAPNLGPSTTIQLLNDPDNMYEKVYFGNIK
;
A
#
# COMPACT_ATOMS: atom_id res chain seq x y z
N MET A 1 -15.79 -31.45 -17.05
CA MET A 1 -16.58 -30.21 -16.93
C MET A 1 -16.05 -29.45 -15.73
N ILE A 2 -15.23 -28.43 -15.99
CA ILE A 2 -14.51 -27.69 -14.95
C ILE A 2 -15.35 -26.45 -14.64
N THR A 3 -15.87 -26.40 -13.41
CA THR A 3 -16.61 -25.26 -12.86
C THR A 3 -15.61 -24.15 -12.53
N CYS A 4 -15.62 -23.08 -13.32
CA CYS A 4 -14.98 -21.80 -12.98
C CYS A 4 -15.67 -21.20 -11.75
N PHE A 5 -14.96 -21.12 -10.63
CA PHE A 5 -15.35 -20.24 -9.52
C PHE A 5 -14.93 -18.82 -9.87
N SER A 6 -15.90 -17.99 -10.25
CA SER A 6 -15.73 -16.54 -10.30
C SER A 6 -15.63 -16.00 -8.88
N THR A 7 -14.49 -15.41 -8.53
CA THR A 7 -14.39 -14.57 -7.34
C THR A 7 -15.20 -13.30 -7.59
N GLN A 8 -16.45 -13.30 -7.14
CA GLN A 8 -17.26 -12.08 -7.09
C GLN A 8 -16.59 -11.12 -6.10
N SER A 9 -15.93 -10.10 -6.64
CA SER A 9 -15.84 -8.81 -5.96
C SER A 9 -17.27 -8.41 -5.60
N THR A 10 -17.54 -8.15 -4.31
CA THR A 10 -18.81 -7.57 -3.90
C THR A 10 -18.98 -6.26 -4.64
N ALA A 11 -19.85 -6.27 -5.66
CA ALA A 11 -20.20 -5.10 -6.43
C ALA A 11 -20.72 -4.02 -5.47
N GLN A 12 -20.23 -2.80 -5.65
CA GLN A 12 -20.70 -1.62 -4.93
C GLN A 12 -22.21 -1.45 -5.12
N THR A 13 -23.02 -1.86 -4.15
CA THR A 13 -24.41 -1.42 -4.03
C THR A 13 -24.44 -0.19 -3.15
N VAL A 14 -24.05 0.96 -3.72
CA VAL A 14 -24.29 2.25 -3.09
C VAL A 14 -25.71 2.68 -3.47
N SER A 15 -26.64 2.65 -2.51
CA SER A 15 -27.92 3.35 -2.68
C SER A 15 -27.62 4.83 -2.89
N ALA A 16 -28.18 5.44 -3.95
CA ALA A 16 -27.88 6.81 -4.36
C ALA A 16 -28.08 7.88 -3.27
N ASP A 17 -28.82 7.58 -2.20
CA ASP A 17 -29.17 8.52 -1.13
C ASP A 17 -28.28 8.43 0.13
N LYS A 18 -27.36 7.44 0.25
CA LYS A 18 -26.51 7.35 1.45
C LYS A 18 -25.25 8.21 1.31
N SER A 19 -25.02 9.07 2.30
CA SER A 19 -23.77 9.83 2.40
C SER A 19 -22.57 8.89 2.62
N LEU A 20 -21.50 9.06 1.83
CA LEU A 20 -20.30 8.22 1.92
C LEU A 20 -19.36 8.62 3.07
N ALA A 21 -19.49 9.83 3.60
CA ALA A 21 -18.76 10.33 4.75
C ALA A 21 -19.44 11.60 5.27
N PRO A 22 -19.24 12.01 6.54
CA PRO A 22 -19.83 13.23 7.09
C PRO A 22 -19.55 14.46 6.23
N ALA A 23 -20.49 15.42 6.24
CA ALA A 23 -20.32 16.69 5.54
C ALA A 23 -19.11 17.46 6.10
N VAL A 24 -18.98 17.50 7.42
CA VAL A 24 -17.84 18.07 8.15
C VAL A 24 -16.97 16.93 8.67
N LEU A 25 -15.73 16.84 8.18
CA LEU A 25 -14.78 15.82 8.60
C LEU A 25 -13.99 16.28 9.84
N PRO A 26 -13.58 15.37 10.73
CA PRO A 26 -12.75 15.71 11.88
C PRO A 26 -11.31 16.07 11.46
N GLY A 27 -10.60 16.75 12.37
CA GLY A 27 -9.22 17.17 12.18
C GLY A 27 -9.07 18.36 11.22
N LYS A 28 -7.85 18.60 10.74
CA LYS A 28 -7.50 19.80 9.95
C LYS A 28 -7.35 19.53 8.45
N GLY A 29 -7.97 18.46 7.94
CA GLY A 29 -7.88 18.06 6.52
C GLY A 29 -6.41 17.98 6.05
N LEU A 30 -6.10 18.59 4.92
CA LEU A 30 -4.72 18.65 4.37
C LEU A 30 -3.71 19.33 5.31
N ASN A 31 -4.14 20.19 6.25
CA ASN A 31 -3.26 20.88 7.19
C ASN A 31 -2.90 20.03 8.42
N GLN A 32 -3.46 18.84 8.56
CA GLN A 32 -3.18 17.98 9.72
C GLN A 32 -1.77 17.40 9.68
N PHE A 33 -1.33 16.96 8.50
CA PHE A 33 -0.10 16.22 8.30
C PHE A 33 0.65 16.72 7.08
N ASP A 34 1.97 16.68 7.17
CA ASP A 34 2.86 16.69 6.01
C ASP A 34 3.04 15.24 5.54
N PHE A 35 2.72 14.95 4.27
CA PHE A 35 2.77 13.57 3.75
C PHE A 35 3.09 13.49 2.26
N PHE A 36 3.68 12.37 1.87
CA PHE A 36 3.77 11.90 0.49
C PHE A 36 2.56 10.99 0.19
N TYR A 37 2.04 11.07 -1.04
CA TYR A 37 0.78 10.45 -1.44
C TYR A 37 0.88 9.86 -2.84
N ALA A 38 0.36 8.65 -3.03
CA ALA A 38 0.05 8.09 -4.33
C ALA A 38 -1.14 7.12 -4.25
N GLY A 39 -1.67 6.73 -5.39
CA GLY A 39 -2.73 5.73 -5.44
C GLY A 39 -2.89 5.06 -6.78
N GLU A 40 -3.51 3.88 -6.75
CA GLU A 40 -3.92 3.16 -7.93
C GLU A 40 -5.02 3.97 -8.64
N ALA A 41 -4.69 4.49 -9.80
CA ALA A 41 -5.54 5.36 -10.58
C ALA A 41 -5.25 5.18 -12.07
N LYS A 42 -6.11 5.76 -12.91
CA LYS A 42 -5.91 5.77 -14.37
C LYS A 42 -4.66 6.55 -14.80
N TRP A 43 -4.09 7.34 -13.90
CA TRP A 43 -2.85 8.10 -14.10
C TRP A 43 -1.90 7.86 -12.94
N ARG A 44 -0.59 7.94 -13.21
CA ARG A 44 0.46 7.67 -12.24
C ARG A 44 0.86 8.96 -11.53
N ASN A 45 -0.05 9.47 -10.71
CA ASN A 45 0.16 10.72 -9.99
C ASN A 45 0.70 10.49 -8.59
N MET A 46 1.65 11.34 -8.19
CA MET A 46 2.20 11.37 -6.84
C MET A 46 2.33 12.81 -6.36
N TYR A 47 2.15 13.03 -5.06
CA TYR A 47 2.15 14.37 -4.46
C TYR A 47 2.94 14.39 -3.15
N ILE A 48 3.60 15.51 -2.88
CA ILE A 48 4.08 15.86 -1.53
C ILE A 48 3.23 17.03 -1.03
N ILE A 49 2.55 16.82 0.08
CA ILE A 49 1.77 17.82 0.78
C ILE A 49 2.57 18.34 1.96
N ARG A 50 2.70 19.66 2.08
CA ARG A 50 3.23 20.33 3.28
C ARG A 50 2.38 21.52 3.63
N ASN A 51 2.08 21.70 4.92
CA ASN A 51 1.24 22.81 5.41
C ASN A 51 -0.05 22.97 4.58
N GLY A 52 -0.71 21.86 4.24
CA GLY A 52 -1.94 21.85 3.47
C GLY A 52 -1.81 22.07 1.96
N GLN A 53 -0.60 22.23 1.42
CA GLN A 53 -0.37 22.57 0.01
C GLN A 53 0.46 21.51 -0.72
N ILE A 54 0.18 21.32 -2.01
CA ILE A 54 1.06 20.55 -2.90
C ILE A 54 2.37 21.32 -3.08
N THR A 55 3.46 20.76 -2.58
CA THR A 55 4.82 21.34 -2.71
C THR A 55 5.67 20.64 -3.76
N TRP A 56 5.26 19.44 -4.18
CA TRP A 56 5.83 18.72 -5.30
C TRP A 56 4.77 17.79 -5.89
N SER A 57 4.82 17.60 -7.21
CA SER A 57 3.97 16.63 -7.89
C SER A 57 4.73 15.92 -9.00
N TYR A 58 4.43 14.65 -9.19
CA TYR A 58 4.72 13.91 -10.41
C TYR A 58 3.38 13.58 -11.06
N ILE A 59 3.18 14.09 -12.28
CA ILE A 59 1.95 13.93 -13.04
C ILE A 59 2.33 13.17 -14.30
N ASP A 60 1.85 11.94 -14.41
CA ASP A 60 2.15 11.07 -15.53
C ASP A 60 0.87 10.46 -16.08
N THR A 61 0.42 11.06 -17.18
CA THR A 61 -0.82 10.72 -17.89
C THR A 61 -0.57 9.82 -19.10
N VAL A 62 0.70 9.57 -19.45
CA VAL A 62 1.11 8.75 -20.61
C VAL A 62 1.67 7.40 -20.19
N GLY A 63 2.19 7.33 -18.97
CA GLY A 63 2.62 6.09 -18.34
C GLY A 63 1.49 5.10 -18.17
N LYS A 64 1.85 3.83 -18.17
CA LYS A 64 0.92 2.71 -18.03
C LYS A 64 1.06 2.05 -16.65
N GLY A 65 -0.04 1.45 -16.21
CA GLY A 65 -0.10 0.71 -14.96
C GLY A 65 -0.38 1.61 -13.75
N GLU A 66 -1.05 1.05 -12.77
CA GLU A 66 -1.39 1.71 -11.51
C GLU A 66 -0.19 1.76 -10.55
N ILE A 67 -0.06 2.82 -9.72
CA ILE A 67 0.93 2.86 -8.63
C ILE A 67 0.32 2.22 -7.39
N SER A 68 0.78 1.02 -7.06
CA SER A 68 0.33 0.28 -5.88
C SER A 68 1.18 0.54 -4.63
N ASP A 69 2.41 1.02 -4.81
CA ASP A 69 3.32 1.27 -3.70
C ASP A 69 4.39 2.29 -4.09
N ALA A 70 4.77 3.15 -3.15
CA ALA A 70 5.79 4.16 -3.36
C ALA A 70 6.42 4.60 -2.04
N VAL A 71 7.72 4.90 -2.10
CA VAL A 71 8.54 5.35 -0.98
C VAL A 71 9.24 6.65 -1.39
N LEU A 72 8.94 7.74 -0.68
CA LEU A 72 9.74 8.96 -0.72
C LEU A 72 10.94 8.78 0.21
N MET A 73 12.14 8.83 -0.35
CA MET A 73 13.40 8.69 0.37
C MET A 73 13.86 10.03 0.96
N LYS A 74 14.71 10.01 1.99
CA LYS A 74 15.26 11.22 2.65
C LYS A 74 16.01 12.16 1.71
N ASN A 75 16.72 11.60 0.72
CA ASN A 75 17.39 12.39 -0.31
C ASN A 75 16.41 13.04 -1.31
N GLY A 76 15.12 12.69 -1.22
CA GLY A 76 14.05 13.19 -2.08
C GLY A 76 13.80 12.40 -3.35
N ASN A 77 14.53 11.31 -3.56
CA ASN A 77 14.20 10.37 -4.61
C ASN A 77 12.90 9.65 -4.26
N VAL A 78 12.20 9.20 -5.29
CA VAL A 78 10.97 8.42 -5.16
C VAL A 78 11.17 7.09 -5.86
N LEU A 79 11.07 6.00 -5.09
CA LEU A 79 10.97 4.65 -5.61
C LEU A 79 9.49 4.27 -5.64
N PHE A 80 8.97 3.84 -6.78
CA PHE A 80 7.57 3.43 -6.88
C PHE A 80 7.43 2.17 -7.73
N ALA A 81 6.60 1.24 -7.25
CA ALA A 81 6.14 0.11 -8.02
C ALA A 81 4.85 0.51 -8.73
N HIS A 82 4.84 0.29 -10.03
CA HIS A 82 3.64 0.38 -10.84
C HIS A 82 3.37 -0.97 -11.51
N GLN A 83 2.14 -1.23 -11.94
CA GLN A 83 1.73 -2.54 -12.48
C GLN A 83 2.77 -3.19 -13.41
N TYR A 84 3.38 -2.43 -14.32
CA TYR A 84 4.35 -2.97 -15.30
C TYR A 84 5.84 -2.80 -14.96
N GLY A 85 6.20 -2.51 -13.70
CA GLY A 85 7.60 -2.36 -13.32
C GLY A 85 7.86 -1.50 -12.08
N VAL A 86 9.14 -1.28 -11.79
CA VAL A 86 9.59 -0.45 -10.68
C VAL A 86 10.42 0.70 -11.23
N THR A 87 10.17 1.92 -10.76
CA THR A 87 10.89 3.10 -11.22
C THR A 87 11.46 3.88 -10.03
N LEU A 88 12.71 4.31 -10.14
CA LEU A 88 13.36 5.24 -9.24
C LEU A 88 13.56 6.58 -9.97
N ILE A 89 13.01 7.66 -9.44
CA ILE A 89 13.22 9.03 -9.92
C ILE A 89 13.89 9.91 -8.88
N ASN A 90 14.59 10.96 -9.33
CA ASN A 90 15.03 12.04 -8.45
C ASN A 90 13.95 13.12 -8.26
N ARG A 91 14.23 14.13 -7.42
CA ARG A 91 13.33 15.29 -7.20
C ARG A 91 12.97 16.04 -8.49
N ASP A 92 13.86 16.04 -9.47
CA ASP A 92 13.65 16.67 -10.79
C ASP A 92 12.88 15.76 -11.76
N LYS A 93 12.35 14.61 -11.28
CA LYS A 93 11.58 13.63 -12.05
C LYS A 93 12.40 12.90 -13.11
N LYS A 94 13.74 12.98 -13.05
CA LYS A 94 14.63 12.20 -13.91
C LYS A 94 14.65 10.76 -13.42
N VAL A 95 14.44 9.83 -14.35
CA VAL A 95 14.59 8.39 -14.09
C VAL A 95 16.06 8.09 -13.82
N LEU A 96 16.34 7.53 -12.64
CA LEU A 96 17.67 7.09 -12.22
C LEU A 96 17.87 5.60 -12.48
N TRP A 97 16.80 4.81 -12.30
CA TRP A 97 16.79 3.38 -12.54
C TRP A 97 15.36 2.92 -12.81
N LYS A 98 15.21 1.85 -13.59
CA LYS A 98 13.92 1.20 -13.82
C LYS A 98 14.09 -0.29 -14.05
N TYR A 99 13.10 -1.04 -13.64
CA TYR A 99 12.89 -2.43 -14.00
C TYR A 99 11.54 -2.54 -14.71
N ASN A 100 11.51 -3.20 -15.87
CA ASN A 100 10.26 -3.47 -16.60
C ASN A 100 9.85 -4.91 -16.32
N ALA A 101 8.62 -5.11 -15.85
CA ALA A 101 8.07 -6.46 -15.74
C ALA A 101 7.94 -7.07 -17.15
N PRO A 102 8.30 -8.35 -17.34
CA PRO A 102 8.06 -9.04 -18.61
C PRO A 102 6.56 -9.09 -18.96
N GLU A 103 6.24 -9.34 -20.23
CA GLU A 103 4.85 -9.50 -20.64
C GLU A 103 4.15 -10.62 -19.83
N GLY A 104 2.95 -10.32 -19.32
CA GLY A 104 2.19 -11.22 -18.45
C GLY A 104 2.59 -11.19 -16.97
N PHE A 105 3.59 -10.39 -16.60
CA PHE A 105 4.04 -10.18 -15.22
C PHE A 105 3.70 -8.77 -14.74
N GLU A 106 3.58 -8.63 -13.42
CA GLU A 106 3.25 -7.35 -12.78
C GLU A 106 4.12 -7.11 -11.54
N THR A 107 4.26 -5.86 -11.11
CA THR A 107 4.88 -5.49 -9.83
C THR A 107 3.99 -4.51 -9.08
N HIS A 108 3.74 -4.76 -7.80
CA HIS A 108 2.87 -3.89 -6.98
C HIS A 108 3.54 -3.38 -5.71
N THR A 109 4.77 -3.81 -5.40
CA THR A 109 5.48 -3.39 -4.21
C THR A 109 6.98 -3.33 -4.45
N ALA A 110 7.61 -2.31 -3.88
CA ALA A 110 9.07 -2.17 -3.91
C ALA A 110 9.53 -1.37 -2.69
N GLN A 111 10.68 -1.73 -2.14
CA GLN A 111 11.30 -1.03 -1.02
C GLN A 111 12.81 -0.89 -1.26
N PRO A 112 13.40 0.28 -0.97
CA PRO A 112 14.85 0.41 -1.02
C PRO A 112 15.51 -0.41 0.10
N ILE A 113 16.69 -0.96 -0.20
CA ILE A 113 17.63 -1.52 0.77
C ILE A 113 18.90 -0.70 0.67
N GLY A 114 19.18 0.07 1.72
CA GLY A 114 20.28 1.03 1.71
C GLY A 114 20.19 2.01 0.55
N LYS A 115 21.35 2.30 -0.06
CA LYS A 115 21.46 3.26 -1.17
C LYS A 115 21.51 2.61 -2.55
N GLU A 116 21.71 1.30 -2.61
CA GLU A 116 22.17 0.62 -3.83
C GLU A 116 21.34 -0.58 -4.20
N HIS A 117 20.38 -0.96 -3.37
CA HIS A 117 19.56 -2.13 -3.60
C HIS A 117 18.08 -1.80 -3.51
N VAL A 118 17.27 -2.59 -4.20
CA VAL A 118 15.81 -2.55 -4.13
C VAL A 118 15.31 -3.98 -4.02
N VAL A 119 14.41 -4.23 -3.08
CA VAL A 119 13.61 -5.45 -3.03
C VAL A 119 12.22 -5.19 -3.62
N PHE A 120 11.73 -6.10 -4.45
CA PHE A 120 10.36 -6.05 -4.97
C PHE A 120 9.82 -7.44 -5.25
N VAL A 121 8.52 -7.53 -5.49
CA VAL A 121 7.85 -8.77 -5.88
C VAL A 121 7.37 -8.63 -7.33
N GLN A 122 7.74 -9.60 -8.16
CA GLN A 122 7.20 -9.80 -9.50
C GLN A 122 6.09 -10.85 -9.41
N ASN A 123 4.86 -10.42 -9.61
CA ASN A 123 3.73 -11.31 -9.82
C ASN A 123 3.80 -11.93 -11.23
N GLY A 124 3.39 -13.18 -11.36
CA GLY A 124 3.27 -13.91 -12.61
C GLY A 124 3.44 -15.40 -12.41
N ASN A 125 3.86 -16.13 -13.45
CA ASN A 125 4.12 -17.56 -13.38
C ASN A 125 5.57 -17.85 -13.84
N PRO A 126 6.53 -18.03 -12.92
CA PRO A 126 6.37 -18.04 -11.46
C PRO A 126 6.33 -16.63 -10.83
N ALA A 127 5.71 -16.50 -9.65
CA ALA A 127 5.86 -15.31 -8.81
C ALA A 127 7.22 -15.33 -8.10
N LYS A 128 7.93 -14.20 -8.05
CA LYS A 128 9.30 -14.12 -7.52
C LYS A 128 9.52 -12.88 -6.65
N VAL A 129 10.36 -13.04 -5.63
CA VAL A 129 11.02 -11.91 -4.95
C VAL A 129 12.34 -11.64 -5.68
N PHE A 130 12.63 -10.36 -5.92
CA PHE A 130 13.92 -9.90 -6.46
C PHE A 130 14.60 -8.96 -5.49
N VAL A 131 15.93 -9.06 -5.42
CA VAL A 131 16.79 -7.99 -4.90
C VAL A 131 17.73 -7.55 -6.03
N MET A 132 17.56 -6.32 -6.50
CA MET A 132 18.39 -5.74 -7.55
C MET A 132 19.43 -4.82 -6.96
N ASN A 133 20.68 -4.91 -7.42
CA ASN A 133 21.65 -3.83 -7.28
C ASN A 133 21.41 -2.81 -8.39
N ILE A 134 20.96 -1.62 -8.04
CA ILE A 134 20.54 -0.59 -9.01
C ILE A 134 21.72 0.17 -9.63
N ARG A 135 22.95 0.03 -9.11
CA ARG A 135 24.14 0.59 -9.76
C ARG A 135 24.64 -0.27 -10.89
N THR A 136 24.59 -1.59 -10.71
CA THR A 136 25.07 -2.54 -11.71
C THR A 136 23.95 -3.08 -12.62
N ASP A 137 22.69 -2.78 -12.27
CA ASP A 137 21.49 -3.30 -12.91
C ASP A 137 21.45 -4.85 -12.95
N LYS A 138 21.75 -5.47 -11.80
CA LYS A 138 21.81 -6.93 -11.68
C LYS A 138 21.00 -7.43 -10.51
N ALA A 139 20.29 -8.54 -10.71
CA ALA A 139 19.72 -9.31 -9.62
C ALA A 139 20.87 -9.89 -8.78
N VAL A 140 20.91 -9.52 -7.51
CA VAL A 140 21.84 -10.11 -6.54
C VAL A 140 21.17 -11.23 -5.76
N ARG A 141 19.84 -11.25 -5.71
CA ARG A 141 19.01 -12.37 -5.23
C ARG A 141 17.72 -12.46 -6.03
N GLU A 142 17.26 -13.68 -6.22
CA GLU A 142 15.88 -13.98 -6.62
C GLU A 142 15.46 -15.34 -6.06
N PHE A 143 14.18 -15.49 -5.73
CA PHE A 143 13.60 -16.77 -5.36
C PHE A 143 12.10 -16.77 -5.65
N GLU A 144 11.57 -17.96 -5.94
CA GLU A 144 10.14 -18.15 -6.18
C GLU A 144 9.34 -18.16 -4.88
N ILE A 145 8.12 -17.64 -4.95
CA ILE A 145 7.16 -17.66 -3.84
C ILE A 145 5.82 -18.25 -4.32
N PRO A 146 5.05 -18.91 -3.43
CA PRO A 146 3.79 -19.54 -3.82
C PRO A 146 2.73 -18.52 -4.25
N PHE A 147 1.90 -18.93 -5.20
CA PHE A 147 0.73 -18.20 -5.67
C PHE A 147 -0.35 -19.21 -6.11
N LYS A 148 -1.60 -18.78 -6.24
CA LYS A 148 -2.73 -19.59 -6.71
C LYS A 148 -3.61 -18.91 -7.76
N SER A 149 -3.56 -17.58 -7.87
CA SER A 149 -4.36 -16.82 -8.84
C SER A 149 -3.60 -16.48 -10.12
N GLY A 150 -4.29 -15.87 -11.10
CA GLY A 150 -3.63 -15.14 -12.18
C GLY A 150 -2.82 -13.96 -11.66
N THR A 151 -1.90 -13.45 -12.49
CA THR A 151 -0.87 -12.43 -12.16
C THR A 151 -1.40 -11.28 -11.30
N HIS A 152 -2.48 -10.66 -11.74
CA HIS A 152 -3.01 -9.48 -11.07
C HIS A 152 -3.52 -9.74 -9.66
N GLY A 153 -3.94 -10.96 -9.32
CA GLY A 153 -4.54 -11.27 -8.02
C GLY A 153 -3.54 -11.64 -6.92
N GLN A 154 -2.25 -11.76 -7.23
CA GLN A 154 -1.29 -12.46 -6.36
C GLN A 154 -0.86 -11.63 -5.14
N ILE A 155 0.26 -10.91 -5.22
CA ILE A 155 0.83 -10.12 -4.11
C ILE A 155 0.51 -8.63 -4.31
N ARG A 156 0.27 -7.93 -3.20
CA ARG A 156 0.06 -6.47 -3.20
C ARG A 156 1.14 -5.69 -2.47
N HIS A 157 1.61 -6.19 -1.34
CA HIS A 157 2.51 -5.44 -0.48
C HIS A 157 3.56 -6.34 0.15
N ALA A 158 4.79 -5.84 0.21
CA ALA A 158 5.87 -6.50 0.94
C ALA A 158 6.68 -5.47 1.73
N ARG A 159 7.10 -5.84 2.93
CA ARG A 159 7.88 -4.96 3.82
C ARG A 159 8.97 -5.73 4.54
N LEU A 160 10.16 -5.17 4.53
CA LEU A 160 11.27 -5.67 5.32
C LEU A 160 11.02 -5.42 6.80
N THR A 161 11.45 -6.37 7.61
CA THR A 161 11.43 -6.28 9.07
C THR A 161 12.76 -5.78 9.61
N LYS A 162 12.82 -5.46 10.90
CA LYS A 162 14.08 -5.11 11.58
C LYS A 162 15.00 -6.33 11.74
N GLU A 163 14.47 -7.54 11.62
CA GLU A 163 15.21 -8.79 11.68
C GLU A 163 15.93 -9.12 10.36
N GLY A 164 15.66 -8.37 9.29
CA GLY A 164 16.23 -8.63 7.98
C GLY A 164 15.52 -9.73 7.21
N THR A 165 14.21 -9.86 7.41
CA THR A 165 13.29 -10.78 6.71
C THR A 165 12.27 -9.98 5.91
N LEU A 166 11.57 -10.61 4.98
CA LEU A 166 10.55 -9.98 4.14
C LEU A 166 9.16 -10.51 4.49
N LEU A 167 8.27 -9.64 5.00
CA LEU A 167 6.84 -9.91 5.10
C LEU A 167 6.19 -9.66 3.76
N VAL A 168 5.38 -10.62 3.29
CA VAL A 168 4.70 -10.57 1.99
C VAL A 168 3.20 -10.84 2.20
N ALA A 169 2.37 -9.90 1.77
CA ALA A 169 0.91 -10.02 1.76
C ALA A 169 0.46 -10.75 0.48
N HIS A 170 0.25 -12.06 0.59
CA HIS A 170 -0.33 -12.88 -0.48
C HIS A 170 -1.86 -12.72 -0.46
N MET A 171 -2.36 -11.80 -1.30
CA MET A 171 -3.78 -11.49 -1.38
C MET A 171 -4.57 -12.72 -1.87
N ASP A 172 -4.03 -13.42 -2.87
CA ASP A 172 -4.63 -14.63 -3.41
C ASP A 172 -4.63 -15.78 -2.40
N LEU A 173 -3.51 -16.06 -1.73
CA LEU A 173 -3.43 -17.13 -0.74
C LEU A 173 -4.23 -16.82 0.53
N GLY A 174 -4.53 -15.54 0.79
CA GLY A 174 -5.13 -15.09 2.04
C GLY A 174 -4.17 -15.28 3.21
N LYS A 175 -2.89 -14.97 2.98
CA LYS A 175 -1.80 -15.23 3.94
C LYS A 175 -0.82 -14.07 4.00
N VAL A 176 -0.29 -13.83 5.19
CA VAL A 176 0.95 -13.07 5.38
C VAL A 176 2.06 -14.10 5.59
N ASN A 177 2.97 -14.18 4.65
CA ASN A 177 4.13 -15.05 4.74
C ASN A 177 5.38 -14.22 5.03
N GLU A 178 6.31 -14.79 5.78
CA GLU A 178 7.61 -14.17 6.06
C GLU A 178 8.72 -15.04 5.48
N TYR A 179 9.65 -14.44 4.75
CA TYR A 179 10.75 -15.15 4.10
C TYR A 179 12.10 -14.59 4.57
N ASP A 180 13.11 -15.45 4.66
CA ASP A 180 14.51 -15.00 4.73
C ASP A 180 15.07 -14.69 3.34
N ILE A 181 16.33 -14.26 3.29
CA ILE A 181 17.01 -13.87 2.05
C ILE A 181 17.22 -15.02 1.06
N ASP A 182 17.19 -16.27 1.54
CA ASP A 182 17.37 -17.46 0.74
C ASP A 182 16.03 -18.04 0.26
N GLY A 183 14.92 -17.34 0.55
CA GLY A 183 13.57 -17.71 0.15
C GLY A 183 12.92 -18.75 1.05
N LYS A 184 13.52 -19.09 2.19
CA LYS A 184 12.89 -19.99 3.16
C LYS A 184 11.72 -19.28 3.83
N GLN A 185 10.53 -19.86 3.74
CA GLN A 185 9.37 -19.40 4.48
C GLN A 185 9.56 -19.66 5.98
N LEU A 186 9.65 -18.59 6.76
CA LEU A 186 9.84 -18.60 8.21
C LEU A 186 8.50 -18.68 8.97
N SER A 187 7.47 -18.01 8.44
CA SER A 187 6.13 -18.03 9.01
C SER A 187 5.06 -17.89 7.92
N SER A 188 3.85 -18.34 8.25
CA SER A 188 2.65 -18.19 7.40
C SER A 188 1.44 -18.00 8.31
N ILE A 189 0.77 -16.87 8.18
CA ILE A 189 -0.35 -16.46 9.02
C ILE A 189 -1.58 -16.26 8.12
N ASP A 190 -2.69 -16.89 8.46
CA ASP A 190 -3.93 -16.75 7.70
C ASP A 190 -4.53 -15.36 7.92
N VAL A 191 -4.61 -14.60 6.84
CA VAL A 191 -5.23 -13.27 6.77
C VAL A 191 -5.96 -13.17 5.42
N PRO A 192 -7.24 -13.56 5.36
CA PRO A 192 -7.98 -13.61 4.12
C PRO A 192 -7.97 -12.28 3.36
N SER A 193 -7.72 -12.32 2.05
CA SER A 193 -7.66 -11.16 1.14
C SER A 193 -6.82 -9.99 1.67
N VAL A 194 -5.71 -10.28 2.35
CA VAL A 194 -4.79 -9.28 2.88
C VAL A 194 -4.22 -8.41 1.75
N TRP A 195 -4.26 -7.10 1.94
CA TRP A 195 -3.61 -6.13 1.06
C TRP A 195 -2.22 -5.79 1.56
N SER A 196 -2.10 -5.45 2.85
CA SER A 196 -0.84 -5.05 3.47
C SER A 196 -0.67 -5.67 4.85
N ALA A 197 0.60 -5.85 5.21
CA ALA A 197 1.04 -6.24 6.54
C ALA A 197 2.33 -5.50 6.87
N VAL A 198 2.35 -4.78 8.00
CA VAL A 198 3.52 -4.02 8.46
C VAL A 198 3.89 -4.43 9.89
N PRO A 199 5.19 -4.53 10.22
CA PRO A 199 5.61 -4.82 11.59
C PRO A 199 5.38 -3.60 12.49
N LEU A 200 4.97 -3.86 13.73
CA LEU A 200 4.82 -2.87 14.78
C LEU A 200 5.98 -2.92 15.78
N LYS A 201 6.20 -1.82 16.51
CA LYS A 201 7.25 -1.72 17.54
C LYS A 201 7.14 -2.78 18.64
N ASN A 202 5.92 -3.17 19.00
CA ASN A 202 5.65 -4.18 20.01
C ASN A 202 5.86 -5.63 19.50
N GLY A 203 6.29 -5.81 18.25
CA GLY A 203 6.55 -7.10 17.63
C GLY A 203 5.34 -7.74 16.93
N ASN A 204 4.14 -7.16 17.08
CA ASN A 204 2.94 -7.56 16.36
C ASN A 204 2.99 -7.09 14.90
N LEU A 205 1.99 -7.48 14.13
CA LEU A 205 1.75 -7.02 12.76
C LEU A 205 0.44 -6.21 12.73
N LEU A 206 0.44 -5.12 11.97
CA LEU A 206 -0.78 -4.42 11.57
C LEU A 206 -1.11 -4.83 10.14
N VAL A 207 -2.33 -5.31 9.92
CA VAL A 207 -2.77 -5.82 8.62
C VAL A 207 -4.03 -5.08 8.16
N ALA A 208 -4.14 -4.85 6.86
CA ALA A 208 -5.35 -4.36 6.21
C ALA A 208 -5.80 -5.35 5.13
N SER A 209 -7.11 -5.59 5.04
CA SER A 209 -7.68 -6.60 4.16
C SER A 209 -8.87 -6.08 3.37
N ASN A 210 -8.96 -6.53 2.13
CA ASN A 210 -10.11 -6.31 1.26
C ASN A 210 -11.39 -7.02 1.75
N GLN A 211 -11.35 -7.77 2.85
CA GLN A 211 -12.55 -8.19 3.61
C GLN A 211 -13.02 -7.13 4.61
N ASN A 212 -12.70 -5.87 4.36
CA ASN A 212 -13.16 -4.71 5.12
C ASN A 212 -12.74 -4.72 6.61
N PHE A 213 -11.49 -5.06 6.89
CA PHE A 213 -10.94 -4.96 8.25
C PHE A 213 -9.52 -4.41 8.28
N VAL A 214 -9.17 -3.82 9.42
CA VAL A 214 -7.81 -3.54 9.85
C VAL A 214 -7.60 -4.20 11.21
N ARG A 215 -6.52 -4.97 11.36
CA ARG A 215 -6.27 -5.76 12.58
C ARG A 215 -4.84 -5.62 13.04
N GLU A 216 -4.65 -5.59 14.36
CA GLU A 216 -3.38 -5.92 14.97
C GLU A 216 -3.39 -7.40 15.34
N ILE A 217 -2.41 -8.14 14.83
CA ILE A 217 -2.26 -9.58 15.07
C ILE A 217 -0.87 -9.88 15.63
N THR A 218 -0.77 -10.86 16.52
CA THR A 218 0.52 -11.38 16.96
C THR A 218 1.23 -12.14 15.82
N ARG A 219 2.53 -12.40 15.96
CA ARG A 219 3.29 -13.27 15.05
C ARG A 219 2.77 -14.72 14.97
N LYS A 220 1.85 -15.12 15.86
CA LYS A 220 1.15 -16.41 15.85
C LYS A 220 -0.27 -16.32 15.27
N GLY A 221 -0.66 -15.18 14.70
CA GLY A 221 -1.98 -14.97 14.09
C GLY A 221 -3.13 -14.63 15.04
N ARG A 222 -2.90 -14.60 16.36
CA ARG A 222 -3.94 -14.15 17.30
C ARG A 222 -4.24 -12.67 17.09
N VAL A 223 -5.51 -12.33 16.89
CA VAL A 223 -6.00 -10.94 16.84
C VAL A 223 -5.97 -10.32 18.25
N VAL A 224 -5.35 -9.15 18.39
CA VAL A 224 -5.25 -8.41 19.66
C VAL A 224 -5.92 -7.04 19.61
N TRP A 225 -6.17 -6.52 18.41
CA TRP A 225 -7.04 -5.40 18.15
C TRP A 225 -7.72 -5.65 16.80
N ASP A 226 -9.04 -5.46 16.74
CA ASP A 226 -9.84 -5.72 15.54
C ASP A 226 -10.68 -4.51 15.22
N PHE A 227 -10.61 -4.02 13.99
CA PHE A 227 -11.47 -2.97 13.49
C PHE A 227 -12.14 -3.43 12.21
N SER A 228 -13.43 -3.73 12.31
CA SER A 228 -14.26 -3.92 11.13
C SER A 228 -14.65 -2.55 10.60
N LEU A 229 -14.53 -2.33 9.30
CA LEU A 229 -14.99 -1.09 8.67
C LEU A 229 -16.52 -0.94 8.72
N ALA A 230 -17.25 -2.01 9.03
CA ALA A 230 -18.68 -1.93 9.32
C ALA A 230 -18.98 -1.20 10.66
N ASP A 231 -17.98 -1.05 11.54
CA ASP A 231 -18.15 -0.42 12.87
C ASP A 231 -18.31 1.12 12.78
N ILE A 232 -18.03 1.75 11.63
CA ILE A 232 -18.10 3.21 11.42
C ILE A 232 -19.29 3.60 10.55
N SER A 233 -20.49 3.70 11.15
CA SER A 233 -21.77 3.92 10.45
C SER A 233 -21.78 5.11 9.49
N ASP A 234 -21.06 6.17 9.85
CA ASP A 234 -21.09 7.46 9.15
C ASP A 234 -20.12 7.52 7.97
N TYR A 235 -19.28 6.50 7.81
CA TYR A 235 -18.25 6.42 6.78
C TYR A 235 -18.44 5.15 5.95
N THR A 236 -18.38 5.31 4.65
CA THR A 236 -18.34 4.18 3.72
C THR A 236 -16.89 3.92 3.35
N ILE A 237 -16.23 3.04 4.10
CA ILE A 237 -14.88 2.55 3.81
C ILE A 237 -15.01 1.14 3.25
N THR A 238 -14.54 0.94 2.02
CA THR A 238 -14.81 -0.31 1.27
C THR A 238 -13.56 -0.96 0.71
N SER A 239 -12.41 -0.31 0.80
CA SER A 239 -11.15 -0.88 0.32
C SER A 239 -9.98 -0.33 1.13
N PRO A 240 -9.76 -0.84 2.34
CA PRO A 240 -8.59 -0.48 3.12
C PRO A 240 -7.36 -1.10 2.47
N GLN A 241 -6.36 -0.28 2.12
CA GLN A 241 -5.15 -0.75 1.46
C GLN A 241 -3.96 -0.80 2.42
N ILE A 242 -3.33 0.34 2.71
CA ILE A 242 -2.22 0.42 3.68
C ILE A 242 -2.74 0.98 5.02
N ALA A 243 -2.28 0.39 6.12
CA ALA A 243 -2.49 0.88 7.47
C ALA A 243 -1.16 1.06 8.22
N LEU A 244 -1.05 2.12 9.01
CA LEU A 244 0.14 2.47 9.79
C LEU A 244 -0.24 2.85 11.21
N ARG A 245 0.53 2.39 12.20
CA ARG A 245 0.40 2.83 13.59
C ARG A 245 1.25 4.08 13.79
N LEU A 246 0.60 5.16 14.22
CA LEU A 246 1.23 6.45 14.50
C LEU A 246 1.88 6.45 15.91
N PRO A 247 2.84 7.35 16.17
CA PRO A 247 3.53 7.43 17.46
C PRO A 247 2.60 7.70 18.66
N ASN A 248 1.47 8.37 18.45
CA ASN A 248 0.45 8.63 19.46
C ASN A 248 -0.44 7.39 19.76
N GLY A 249 -0.23 6.26 19.08
CA GLY A 249 -1.02 5.04 19.22
C GLY A 249 -2.22 4.95 18.28
N ASN A 250 -2.52 6.00 17.51
CA ASN A 250 -3.60 5.99 16.54
C ASN A 250 -3.21 5.21 15.28
N THR A 251 -4.20 4.76 14.51
CA THR A 251 -4.00 4.02 13.26
C THR A 251 -4.46 4.85 12.08
N LEU A 252 -3.54 5.17 11.17
CA LEU A 252 -3.82 5.79 9.89
C LEU A 252 -4.12 4.71 8.85
N VAL A 253 -5.21 4.86 8.09
CA VAL A 253 -5.66 3.87 7.10
C VAL A 253 -5.98 4.58 5.78
N ASN A 254 -5.46 4.05 4.67
CA ASN A 254 -5.86 4.44 3.32
C ASN A 254 -7.18 3.76 2.93
N ASN A 255 -8.05 4.48 2.23
CA ASN A 255 -9.28 3.97 1.64
C ASN A 255 -9.25 4.23 0.12
N TRP A 256 -9.13 3.15 -0.64
CA TRP A 256 -9.05 3.24 -2.09
C TRP A 256 -10.42 3.29 -2.74
N PHE A 257 -10.48 3.98 -3.88
CA PHE A 257 -11.67 4.04 -4.72
C PHE A 257 -11.34 3.56 -6.13
N ASN A 258 -12.08 2.56 -6.59
CA ASN A 258 -11.88 1.96 -7.91
C ASN A 258 -12.44 2.85 -9.03
N GLN A 259 -11.56 3.59 -9.71
CA GLN A 259 -11.92 4.43 -10.87
C GLN A 259 -12.26 3.65 -12.15
N TRP A 260 -12.01 2.34 -12.18
CA TRP A 260 -12.41 1.45 -13.28
C TRP A 260 -13.81 0.87 -13.09
N SER A 261 -14.44 1.09 -11.93
CA SER A 261 -15.85 0.77 -11.74
C SER A 261 -16.75 1.68 -12.58
N ASN A 262 -18.02 1.29 -12.75
CA ASN A 262 -19.04 2.13 -13.37
C ASN A 262 -19.51 3.28 -12.46
N ILE A 263 -19.02 3.34 -11.21
CA ILE A 263 -19.37 4.39 -10.26
C ILE A 263 -18.42 5.57 -10.47
N LYS A 264 -19.00 6.74 -10.77
CA LYS A 264 -18.27 8.00 -10.86
C LYS A 264 -18.20 8.64 -9.48
N ILE A 265 -17.08 9.29 -9.20
CA ILE A 265 -16.97 10.16 -8.02
C ILE A 265 -17.93 11.34 -8.20
N ASP A 266 -18.85 11.49 -7.26
CA ASP A 266 -19.55 12.74 -7.00
C ASP A 266 -18.74 13.57 -5.99
N PRO A 267 -18.16 14.72 -6.38
CA PRO A 267 -17.40 15.56 -5.45
C PRO A 267 -18.20 16.01 -4.21
N ASN A 268 -19.53 16.09 -4.30
CA ASN A 268 -20.40 16.48 -3.19
C ASN A 268 -20.69 15.33 -2.21
N ASN A 269 -20.44 14.08 -2.63
CA ASN A 269 -20.64 12.88 -1.83
C ASN A 269 -19.47 11.91 -1.98
N ALA A 270 -18.24 12.42 -2.05
CA ALA A 270 -17.07 11.59 -2.28
C ALA A 270 -16.64 10.85 -1.00
N PRO A 271 -16.11 9.61 -1.11
CA PRO A 271 -15.58 8.90 0.04
C PRO A 271 -14.30 9.57 0.54
N VAL A 272 -13.94 9.32 1.79
CA VAL A 272 -12.61 9.72 2.31
C VAL A 272 -11.53 8.85 1.68
N GLN A 273 -10.37 9.45 1.41
CA GLN A 273 -9.18 8.77 0.90
C GLN A 273 -8.31 8.18 2.00
N ALA A 274 -8.36 8.77 3.20
CA ALA A 274 -7.65 8.28 4.37
C ALA A 274 -8.31 8.77 5.64
N PHE A 275 -8.04 8.09 6.75
CA PHE A 275 -8.56 8.45 8.05
C PHE A 275 -7.67 7.95 9.19
N GLU A 276 -7.68 8.66 10.31
CA GLU A 276 -6.97 8.32 11.54
C GLU A 276 -7.97 7.85 12.59
N LEU A 277 -7.70 6.69 13.16
CA LEU A 277 -8.48 6.07 14.23
C LEU A 277 -7.72 6.08 15.54
N THR A 278 -8.40 6.38 16.63
CA THR A 278 -7.88 6.11 17.97
C THR A 278 -7.91 4.61 18.31
N PRO A 279 -7.22 4.15 19.37
CA PRO A 279 -7.32 2.76 19.85
C PRO A 279 -8.75 2.34 20.21
N ASP A 280 -9.60 3.27 20.66
CA ASP A 280 -11.04 3.09 20.90
C ASP A 280 -11.90 3.26 19.64
N LYS A 281 -11.27 3.21 18.44
CA LYS A 281 -11.91 3.16 17.11
C LYS A 281 -12.70 4.40 16.72
N LYS A 282 -12.35 5.57 17.27
CA LYS A 282 -12.96 6.85 16.87
C LYS A 282 -12.16 7.48 15.74
N VAL A 283 -12.87 7.94 14.71
CA VAL A 283 -12.26 8.73 13.62
C VAL A 283 -11.96 10.13 14.14
N VAL A 284 -10.68 10.50 14.22
CA VAL A 284 -10.22 11.81 14.73
C VAL A 284 -9.62 12.70 13.65
N TRP A 285 -9.36 12.15 12.47
CA TRP A 285 -9.02 12.89 11.26
C TRP A 285 -9.48 12.11 10.03
N ALA A 286 -9.88 12.83 8.98
CA ALA A 286 -10.14 12.23 7.69
C ALA A 286 -9.73 13.17 6.54
N LEU A 287 -9.31 12.57 5.42
CA LEU A 287 -8.92 13.25 4.20
C LEU A 287 -9.99 13.04 3.12
N ARG A 288 -10.54 14.14 2.60
CA ARG A 288 -11.38 14.17 1.39
C ARG A 288 -10.91 15.27 0.45
N SER A 289 -10.17 14.91 -0.59
CA SER A 289 -9.50 15.84 -1.52
C SER A 289 -9.72 15.41 -2.98
N TRP A 290 -10.96 15.53 -3.46
CA TRP A 290 -11.38 15.12 -4.81
C TRP A 290 -11.59 16.29 -5.79
N SER A 291 -11.34 17.53 -5.35
CA SER A 291 -11.62 18.75 -6.13
C SER A 291 -10.41 19.69 -6.23
N ALA A 292 -10.18 20.55 -5.24
CA ALA A 292 -9.11 21.55 -5.24
C ALA A 292 -8.32 21.53 -3.92
N PRO A 293 -7.19 20.81 -3.84
CA PRO A 293 -6.62 19.95 -4.88
C PRO A 293 -7.35 18.60 -5.01
N ASN A 294 -7.27 17.99 -6.20
CA ASN A 294 -7.68 16.62 -6.42
C ASN A 294 -6.45 15.70 -6.35
N LEU A 295 -6.39 14.88 -5.30
CA LEU A 295 -5.31 13.91 -5.11
C LEU A 295 -5.61 12.56 -5.76
N GLY A 296 -6.86 12.33 -6.20
CA GLY A 296 -7.31 11.05 -6.72
C GLY A 296 -7.47 9.96 -5.64
N PRO A 297 -7.56 8.68 -6.02
CA PRO A 297 -7.60 7.54 -5.11
C PRO A 297 -6.34 7.42 -4.25
N SER A 298 -6.44 6.72 -3.12
CA SER A 298 -5.34 6.57 -2.16
C SER A 298 -4.97 5.12 -1.97
N THR A 299 -3.69 4.80 -2.19
CA THR A 299 -3.12 3.49 -1.87
C THR A 299 -1.99 3.60 -0.87
N THR A 300 -1.19 4.65 -0.98
CA THR A 300 -0.06 4.91 -0.08
C THR A 300 -0.13 6.33 0.46
N ILE A 301 0.04 6.45 1.77
CA ILE A 301 0.37 7.70 2.46
C ILE A 301 1.60 7.43 3.32
N GLN A 302 2.63 8.25 3.12
CA GLN A 302 3.82 8.26 3.93
C GLN A 302 3.93 9.62 4.63
N LEU A 303 3.76 9.64 5.96
CA LEU A 303 3.97 10.85 6.74
C LEU A 303 5.46 11.28 6.69
N LEU A 304 5.71 12.57 6.45
CA LEU A 304 7.08 13.08 6.26
C LEU A 304 7.86 13.21 7.58
N ASN A 305 7.13 13.41 8.69
CA ASN A 305 7.69 13.65 10.01
C ASN A 305 7.44 12.46 10.96
N ASP A 306 7.18 11.27 10.43
CA ASP A 306 7.01 10.07 11.25
C ASP A 306 8.38 9.58 11.78
N PRO A 307 8.66 9.69 13.10
CA PRO A 307 9.91 9.23 13.69
C PRO A 307 10.09 7.71 13.58
N ASP A 308 8.99 6.97 13.36
CA ASP A 308 8.94 5.51 13.35
C ASP A 308 9.05 4.94 11.94
N ASN A 309 9.21 5.79 10.93
CA ASN A 309 9.42 5.35 9.56
C ASN A 309 10.78 4.62 9.44
N MET A 310 10.68 3.34 9.05
CA MET A 310 11.80 2.41 8.90
C MET A 310 12.19 2.14 7.45
N TYR A 311 11.57 2.77 6.45
CA TYR A 311 11.73 2.38 5.03
C TYR A 311 13.20 2.34 4.55
N GLU A 312 14.06 3.21 5.08
CA GLU A 312 15.49 3.30 4.76
C GLU A 312 16.42 2.76 5.87
N LYS A 313 15.88 2.22 6.96
CA LYS A 313 16.64 1.71 8.13
C LYS A 313 16.60 0.17 8.24
N VAL A 314 16.17 -0.50 7.18
CA VAL A 314 16.04 -1.96 7.10
C VAL A 314 17.11 -2.55 6.18
N TYR A 315 17.29 -3.85 6.32
CA TYR A 315 18.21 -4.65 5.52
C TYR A 315 17.49 -5.96 5.15
N PHE A 316 18.08 -6.77 4.27
CA PHE A 316 17.55 -8.11 3.96
C PHE A 316 18.71 -9.11 4.03
N GLY A 317 18.69 -10.02 5.01
CA GLY A 317 19.82 -10.90 5.29
C GLY A 317 21.14 -10.14 5.48
N ASN A 318 22.07 -10.30 4.55
CA ASN A 318 23.37 -9.62 4.54
C ASN A 318 23.41 -8.33 3.68
N ILE A 319 22.33 -7.99 2.97
CA ILE A 319 22.24 -6.83 2.08
C ILE A 319 21.73 -5.63 2.87
N LYS A 320 22.52 -4.54 2.90
CA LYS A 320 22.27 -3.33 3.69
C LYS A 320 22.12 -2.08 2.83
#